data_AF-K3X9J0-F1
#
_entry.id   AF-K3X9J0-F1
#
_cell.length_a   1.000
_cell.length_b   1.000
_cell.length_c   1.000
_cell.angle_alpha   90.00
_cell.angle_beta   90.00
_cell.angle_gamma   90.00
#
_symmetry.space_group_name_H-M   'P 1'
#
loop_
_entity.id
_entity.type
_entity.pdbx_description
1 polymer ?
#
loop_
_entity_poly.entity_id
_entity_poly.type
_entity_poly.pdbx_seq_one_letter_code
_entity_poly.pdbx_strand_id
1 'polypeptide(L)'
;MGKPTYSGSGCPKGSIDTITSNDAQSVSILFSAYSASTTSKLTRNRKTRELAVPVTIMRGFSIGIFQADYRGNVYVPKDATALAEFSAEYYFAGKDGPVYKKNWTSGFNDDIMISDKLSANAVAWSGCKSSTILRIRTAIVARKSSLKVKDETQIAIDSADVTTDQGFHFDITYQPC
;
A
#
# COMPACT_ATOMS: atom_id res chain seq x y z
N MET A 1 -18.11 -8.87 6.59
CA MET A 1 -17.50 -7.71 5.90
C MET A 1 -18.10 -7.59 4.51
N GLY A 2 -17.99 -6.43 3.85
CA GLY A 2 -18.39 -6.28 2.45
C GLY A 2 -17.27 -6.68 1.48
N LYS A 3 -17.61 -6.92 0.21
CA LYS A 3 -16.61 -7.24 -0.83
C LYS A 3 -15.72 -6.01 -1.11
N PRO A 4 -14.38 -6.13 -1.07
CA PRO A 4 -13.49 -5.03 -1.45
C PRO A 4 -13.64 -4.62 -2.92
N THR A 5 -13.37 -3.37 -3.21
CA THR A 5 -13.29 -2.82 -4.56
C THR A 5 -11.93 -2.18 -4.81
N TYR A 6 -11.51 -2.12 -6.08
CA TYR A 6 -10.18 -1.66 -6.47
C TYR A 6 -10.26 -0.73 -7.67
N SER A 7 -9.31 0.21 -7.74
CA SER A 7 -9.14 1.13 -8.87
C SER A 7 -7.67 1.59 -8.97
N GLY A 8 -7.29 2.23 -10.08
CA GLY A 8 -5.93 2.74 -10.29
C GLY A 8 -5.24 2.19 -11.53
N SER A 9 -4.23 2.91 -12.02
CA SER A 9 -3.63 2.71 -13.35
C SER A 9 -2.71 1.51 -13.49
N GLY A 10 -2.47 0.77 -12.39
CA GLY A 10 -1.70 -0.47 -12.41
C GLY A 10 -2.51 -1.73 -12.14
N CYS A 11 -3.82 -1.66 -11.82
CA CYS A 11 -4.62 -2.83 -11.45
C CYS A 11 -4.80 -3.78 -12.65
N PRO A 12 -4.35 -5.05 -12.58
CA PRO A 12 -4.84 -6.09 -13.46
C PRO A 12 -6.34 -6.32 -13.20
N LYS A 13 -7.06 -6.83 -14.20
CA LYS A 13 -8.44 -7.30 -13.99
C LYS A 13 -8.39 -8.65 -13.26
N GLY A 14 -9.09 -8.76 -12.13
CA GLY A 14 -9.53 -10.05 -11.58
C GLY A 14 -8.57 -10.77 -10.61
N SER A 15 -7.79 -10.05 -9.81
CA SER A 15 -6.76 -10.64 -8.94
C SER A 15 -6.62 -9.94 -7.58
N ILE A 16 -7.59 -10.21 -6.69
CA ILE A 16 -7.48 -9.97 -5.25
C ILE A 16 -8.11 -11.19 -4.57
N ASP A 17 -7.31 -11.91 -3.81
CA ASP A 17 -7.78 -12.92 -2.87
C ASP A 17 -7.75 -12.31 -1.47
N THR A 18 -8.94 -12.10 -0.89
CA THR A 18 -9.07 -11.78 0.53
C THR A 18 -9.01 -13.06 1.34
N ILE A 19 -7.90 -13.28 2.04
CA ILE A 19 -7.80 -14.34 3.03
C ILE A 19 -8.11 -13.70 4.39
N THR A 20 -9.35 -13.90 4.84
CA THR A 20 -9.74 -13.65 6.23
C THR A 20 -9.35 -14.87 7.06
N SER A 21 -8.67 -14.68 8.18
CA SER A 21 -8.37 -15.78 9.10
C SER A 21 -9.64 -16.37 9.71
N ASN A 22 -9.57 -17.66 10.05
CA ASN A 22 -10.66 -18.41 10.66
C ASN A 22 -11.06 -17.87 12.05
N ASP A 23 -10.20 -17.08 12.70
CA ASP A 23 -10.50 -16.42 13.97
C ASP A 23 -11.36 -15.14 13.80
N ALA A 24 -11.64 -14.72 12.56
CA ALA A 24 -12.26 -13.44 12.18
C ALA A 24 -11.53 -12.19 12.71
N GLN A 25 -10.31 -12.38 13.20
CA GLN A 25 -9.43 -11.32 13.60
C GLN A 25 -8.58 -10.96 12.38
N SER A 26 -7.55 -11.71 11.99
CA SER A 26 -6.64 -11.21 10.94
C SER A 26 -7.26 -11.14 9.54
N VAL A 27 -6.99 -10.05 8.81
CA VAL A 27 -7.31 -9.89 7.39
C VAL A 27 -6.04 -9.61 6.61
N SER A 28 -5.58 -10.62 5.86
CA SER A 28 -4.52 -10.47 4.88
C SER A 28 -5.13 -10.19 3.52
N ILE A 29 -4.85 -9.01 2.97
CA ILE A 29 -5.39 -8.60 1.67
C ILE A 29 -4.26 -8.71 0.63
N LEU A 30 -4.27 -9.79 -0.13
CA LEU A 30 -3.30 -9.99 -1.20
C LEU A 30 -3.76 -9.21 -2.45
N PHE A 31 -2.92 -8.28 -2.91
CA PHE A 31 -3.13 -7.57 -4.18
C PHE A 31 -2.28 -8.17 -5.27
N SER A 32 -2.83 -8.21 -6.49
CA SER A 32 -2.02 -8.46 -7.68
C SER A 32 -0.86 -7.49 -7.79
N ALA A 33 0.30 -8.05 -8.13
CA ALA A 33 1.53 -7.34 -8.43
C ALA A 33 1.34 -6.13 -9.38
N TYR A 34 2.23 -5.15 -9.26
CA TYR A 34 2.38 -4.07 -10.24
C TYR A 34 3.77 -3.48 -10.26
N SER A 35 4.19 -3.09 -11.45
CA SER A 35 5.48 -2.49 -11.70
C SER A 35 5.36 -1.16 -12.45
N ALA A 36 6.38 -0.32 -12.26
CA ALA A 36 6.66 0.83 -13.09
C ALA A 36 8.11 0.75 -13.54
N SER A 37 8.32 0.84 -14.85
CA SER A 37 9.64 0.96 -15.46
C SER A 37 9.74 2.23 -16.31
N THR A 38 10.92 2.84 -16.34
CA THR A 38 11.25 3.80 -17.40
C THR A 38 11.55 3.04 -18.69
N THR A 39 11.51 3.71 -19.85
CA THR A 39 11.79 3.07 -21.14
C THR A 39 12.64 3.95 -22.04
N SER A 40 13.00 3.46 -23.24
CA SER A 40 13.59 4.27 -24.32
C SER A 40 12.72 5.45 -24.78
N LYS A 41 11.43 5.48 -24.41
CA LYS A 41 10.48 6.56 -24.74
C LYS A 41 9.93 7.30 -23.50
N LEU A 42 10.24 6.84 -22.28
CA LEU A 42 9.61 7.32 -21.06
C LEU A 42 10.65 7.49 -19.93
N THR A 43 11.01 8.73 -19.58
CA THR A 43 11.95 9.04 -18.49
C THR A 43 11.35 8.91 -17.09
N ARG A 44 10.01 8.93 -16.98
CA ARG A 44 9.28 8.81 -15.72
C ARG A 44 7.98 8.03 -15.92
N ASN A 45 7.82 6.93 -15.18
CA ASN A 45 6.60 6.14 -15.13
C ASN A 45 6.02 6.20 -13.72
N ARG A 46 4.71 6.39 -13.56
CA ARG A 46 4.03 6.37 -12.27
C ARG A 46 2.78 5.49 -12.37
N LYS A 47 2.69 4.50 -11.47
CA LYS A 47 1.51 3.64 -11.33
C LYS A 47 0.89 3.86 -9.97
N THR A 48 -0.45 3.84 -9.92
CA THR A 48 -1.22 3.98 -8.68
C THR A 48 -2.15 2.78 -8.46
N ARG A 49 -2.45 2.55 -7.19
CA ARG A 49 -3.53 1.70 -6.66
C ARG A 49 -4.40 2.53 -5.73
N GLU A 50 -5.68 2.25 -5.71
CA GLU A 50 -6.56 2.57 -4.60
C GLU A 50 -7.46 1.36 -4.33
N LEU A 51 -7.33 0.83 -3.12
CA LEU A 51 -8.21 -0.17 -2.53
C LEU A 51 -9.31 0.53 -1.73
N ALA A 52 -10.52 -0.03 -1.75
CA ALA A 52 -11.57 0.28 -0.81
C ALA A 52 -12.12 -1.01 -0.16
N VAL A 53 -12.04 -1.13 1.16
CA VAL A 53 -12.53 -2.27 1.96
C VAL A 53 -13.73 -1.83 2.80
N PRO A 54 -14.95 -2.34 2.55
CA PRO A 54 -16.10 -2.09 3.42
C PRO A 54 -15.96 -2.89 4.73
N VAL A 55 -15.74 -2.18 5.84
CA VAL A 55 -15.60 -2.77 7.17
C VAL A 55 -16.86 -2.51 7.98
N THR A 56 -17.42 -3.58 8.56
CA THR A 56 -18.51 -3.52 9.54
C THR A 56 -17.90 -3.44 10.93
N ILE A 57 -18.37 -2.52 11.77
CA ILE A 57 -17.80 -2.26 13.09
C ILE A 57 -18.82 -2.64 14.15
N MET A 58 -18.37 -3.36 15.18
CA MET A 58 -19.19 -3.68 16.34
C MET A 58 -19.63 -2.41 17.09
N ARG A 59 -20.84 -2.42 17.63
CA ARG A 59 -21.45 -1.23 18.25
C ARG A 59 -20.69 -0.83 19.51
N GLY A 60 -20.30 0.45 19.60
CA GLY A 60 -19.53 1.02 20.73
C GLY A 60 -18.02 1.13 20.49
N PHE A 61 -17.54 0.76 19.30
CA PHE A 61 -16.11 0.58 18.99
C PHE A 61 -15.68 1.30 17.70
N SER A 62 -14.36 1.45 17.44
CA SER A 62 -13.81 2.28 16.34
C SER A 62 -12.48 1.70 15.83
N ILE A 63 -12.27 1.57 14.51
CA ILE A 63 -11.15 0.81 13.93
C ILE A 63 -9.99 1.66 13.40
N GLY A 64 -8.78 1.08 13.34
CA GLY A 64 -7.55 1.70 12.82
C GLY A 64 -6.57 0.69 12.20
N ILE A 65 -5.72 1.11 11.26
CA ILE A 65 -4.65 0.25 10.73
C ILE A 65 -3.41 0.42 11.61
N PHE A 66 -2.71 -0.68 11.90
CA PHE A 66 -1.47 -0.68 12.69
C PHE A 66 -0.20 -0.96 11.85
N GLN A 67 -0.25 -1.91 10.92
CA GLN A 67 0.88 -2.26 10.06
C GLN A 67 0.40 -2.65 8.66
N ALA A 68 1.22 -2.37 7.65
CA ALA A 68 1.09 -2.93 6.31
C ALA A 68 2.49 -3.23 5.76
N ASP A 69 2.72 -4.48 5.34
CA ASP A 69 3.98 -4.91 4.75
C ASP A 69 3.86 -5.10 3.23
N TYR A 70 4.87 -4.66 2.49
CA TYR A 70 4.96 -4.80 1.03
C TYR A 70 6.28 -5.47 0.67
N ARG A 71 6.21 -6.37 -0.30
CA ARG A 71 7.36 -7.04 -0.90
C ARG A 71 7.49 -6.62 -2.37
N GLY A 72 8.66 -6.88 -2.93
CA GLY A 72 8.93 -6.64 -4.34
C GLY A 72 10.42 -6.45 -4.58
N ASN A 73 10.75 -5.86 -5.72
CA ASN A 73 12.13 -5.65 -6.14
C ASN A 73 12.33 -4.28 -6.79
N VAL A 74 13.53 -3.72 -6.63
CA VAL A 74 13.88 -2.40 -7.17
C VAL A 74 15.24 -2.44 -7.84
N TYR A 75 15.28 -1.92 -9.07
CA TYR A 75 16.51 -1.68 -9.82
C TYR A 75 16.59 -0.20 -10.22
N VAL A 76 17.67 0.46 -9.81
CA VAL A 76 17.98 1.84 -10.16
C VAL A 76 19.38 1.86 -10.77
N PRO A 77 19.53 2.16 -12.07
CA PRO A 77 20.84 2.18 -12.70
C PRO A 77 21.74 3.27 -12.12
N LYS A 78 23.05 3.17 -12.37
CA LYS A 78 24.05 4.18 -11.96
C LYS A 78 23.98 5.45 -12.84
N ASP A 79 22.87 6.16 -12.72
CA ASP A 79 22.61 7.48 -13.31
C ASP A 79 22.37 8.52 -12.21
N ALA A 80 22.90 9.74 -12.39
CA ALA A 80 22.98 10.75 -11.33
C ALA A 80 21.63 11.26 -10.81
N THR A 81 20.52 11.02 -11.53
CA THR A 81 19.17 11.40 -11.08
C THR A 81 18.14 10.27 -11.18
N ALA A 82 18.59 9.03 -11.38
CA ALA A 82 17.71 7.89 -11.33
C ALA A 82 17.18 7.66 -9.92
N LEU A 83 15.89 7.31 -9.83
CA LEU A 83 15.13 7.20 -8.59
C LEU A 83 13.99 6.20 -8.78
N ALA A 84 13.84 5.28 -7.84
CA ALA A 84 12.55 4.63 -7.57
C ALA A 84 11.93 5.22 -6.29
N GLU A 85 10.62 5.46 -6.30
CA GLU A 85 9.83 5.91 -5.14
C GLU A 85 8.66 4.96 -4.94
N PHE A 86 8.41 4.57 -3.69
CA PHE A 86 7.17 3.98 -3.22
C PHE A 86 6.50 4.97 -2.25
N SER A 87 5.17 5.04 -2.30
CA SER A 87 4.37 5.75 -1.32
C SER A 87 3.07 5.02 -1.02
N ALA A 88 2.60 5.12 0.22
CA ALA A 88 1.33 4.58 0.69
C ALA A 88 0.59 5.59 1.57
N GLU A 89 -0.73 5.64 1.45
CA GLU A 89 -1.64 6.54 2.16
C GLU A 89 -2.81 5.72 2.70
N TYR A 90 -3.11 5.87 4.00
CA TYR A 90 -4.01 4.99 4.76
C TYR A 90 -5.14 5.80 5.42
N TYR A 91 -6.37 5.70 4.91
CA TYR A 91 -7.43 6.64 5.29
C TYR A 91 -8.82 6.01 5.29
N PHE A 92 -9.75 6.60 6.03
CA PHE A 92 -11.17 6.24 5.97
C PHE A 92 -11.95 7.30 5.18
N ALA A 93 -13.12 6.90 4.67
CA ALA A 93 -13.97 7.79 3.87
C ALA A 93 -14.27 9.11 4.60
N GLY A 94 -13.84 10.24 4.02
CA GLY A 94 -14.07 11.59 4.55
C GLY A 94 -12.99 12.11 5.51
N LYS A 95 -11.81 11.48 5.57
CA LYS A 95 -10.61 11.98 6.27
C LYS A 95 -9.37 11.73 5.42
N ASP A 96 -8.35 12.57 5.61
CA ASP A 96 -7.00 12.29 5.13
C ASP A 96 -6.28 11.32 6.08
N GLY A 97 -5.18 10.72 5.60
CA GLY A 97 -4.41 9.71 6.32
C GLY A 97 -2.91 10.01 6.38
N PRO A 98 -2.14 9.30 7.22
CA PRO A 98 -0.69 9.36 7.16
C PRO A 98 -0.17 8.85 5.81
N VAL A 99 0.83 9.54 5.27
CA VAL A 99 1.52 9.19 4.02
C VAL A 99 2.93 8.71 4.32
N TYR A 100 3.22 7.47 3.95
CA TYR A 100 4.53 6.84 4.06
C TYR A 100 5.23 6.90 2.71
N LYS A 101 6.56 7.04 2.73
CA LYS A 101 7.40 7.09 1.52
C LYS A 101 8.72 6.35 1.71
N LYS A 102 9.16 5.66 0.65
CA LYS A 102 10.48 5.03 0.55
C LYS A 102 11.08 5.39 -0.82
N ASN A 103 12.38 5.67 -0.83
CA ASN A 103 13.11 6.10 -2.01
C ASN A 103 14.39 5.28 -2.17
N TRP A 104 14.68 4.85 -3.39
CA TRP A 104 15.90 4.15 -3.76
C TRP A 104 16.62 4.92 -4.87
N THR A 105 17.90 5.13 -4.68
CA THR A 105 18.74 6.01 -5.51
C THR A 105 19.69 5.23 -6.42
N SER A 106 20.40 5.97 -7.26
CA SER A 106 21.43 5.49 -8.19
C SER A 106 22.24 4.28 -7.70
N GLY A 107 22.19 3.18 -8.44
CA GLY A 107 22.95 1.95 -8.16
C GLY A 107 22.27 0.95 -7.21
N PHE A 108 21.05 1.20 -6.72
CA PHE A 108 20.29 0.20 -5.96
C PHE A 108 19.85 -0.97 -6.88
N ASN A 109 20.03 -2.20 -6.42
CA ASN A 109 19.58 -3.41 -7.12
C ASN A 109 19.39 -4.53 -6.10
N ASP A 110 18.18 -4.65 -5.55
CA ASP A 110 17.87 -5.63 -4.51
C ASP A 110 16.36 -5.88 -4.42
N ASP A 111 16.00 -6.95 -3.71
CA ASP A 111 14.64 -7.16 -3.21
C ASP A 111 14.36 -6.20 -2.05
N ILE A 112 13.08 -5.87 -1.84
CA ILE A 112 12.64 -4.90 -0.83
C ILE A 112 11.54 -5.49 0.06
N MET A 113 11.64 -5.17 1.35
CA MET A 113 10.53 -5.32 2.29
C MET A 113 10.26 -3.95 2.95
N ILE A 114 9.06 -3.43 2.74
CA ILE A 114 8.59 -2.18 3.35
C ILE A 114 7.64 -2.57 4.48
N SER A 115 7.88 -2.06 5.68
CA SER A 115 6.96 -2.19 6.81
C SER A 115 6.51 -0.80 7.25
N ASP A 116 5.28 -0.43 6.90
CA ASP A 116 4.68 0.83 7.32
C ASP A 116 3.97 0.61 8.66
N LYS A 117 4.56 1.11 9.75
CA LYS A 117 3.96 1.07 11.09
C LYS A 117 3.22 2.37 11.36
N LEU A 118 1.92 2.25 11.59
CA LEU A 118 1.02 3.34 11.95
C LEU A 118 0.95 3.47 13.47
N SER A 119 1.30 4.67 13.95
CA SER A 119 1.19 4.97 15.38
C SER A 119 -0.28 5.17 15.78
N ALA A 120 -0.62 4.88 17.04
CA ALA A 120 -1.98 5.01 17.56
C ALA A 120 -2.59 6.42 17.36
N ASN A 121 -1.75 7.46 17.29
CA ASN A 121 -2.16 8.84 17.04
C ASN A 121 -2.36 9.18 15.55
N ALA A 122 -1.84 8.35 14.64
CA ALA A 122 -2.03 8.45 13.19
C ALA A 122 -3.20 7.58 12.69
N VAL A 123 -3.93 6.93 13.63
CA VAL A 123 -5.16 6.19 13.32
C VAL A 123 -6.20 7.15 12.75
N ALA A 124 -6.48 7.00 11.46
CA ALA A 124 -7.68 7.56 10.87
C ALA A 124 -8.89 6.88 11.53
N TRP A 125 -9.57 7.55 12.46
CA TRP A 125 -10.68 6.93 13.19
C TRP A 125 -11.96 6.85 12.34
N SER A 126 -12.59 5.67 12.29
CA SER A 126 -13.93 5.48 11.72
C SER A 126 -15.02 6.30 12.42
N GLY A 127 -14.82 6.57 13.71
CA GLY A 127 -15.85 7.08 14.62
C GLY A 127 -16.88 6.01 14.97
N CYS A 128 -17.91 6.41 15.74
CA CYS A 128 -18.99 5.56 16.27
C CYS A 128 -19.99 5.03 15.21
N LYS A 129 -19.54 4.81 13.97
CA LYS A 129 -20.36 4.36 12.85
C LYS A 129 -20.37 2.83 12.81
N SER A 130 -21.52 2.22 12.54
CA SER A 130 -21.67 0.76 12.37
C SER A 130 -20.93 0.19 11.15
N SER A 131 -20.48 1.05 10.25
CA SER A 131 -19.66 0.68 9.10
C SER A 131 -18.83 1.85 8.59
N THR A 132 -17.77 1.54 7.85
CA THR A 132 -16.92 2.51 7.17
C THR A 132 -16.29 1.86 5.94
N ILE A 133 -15.63 2.67 5.11
CA ILE A 133 -14.78 2.18 4.02
C ILE A 133 -13.35 2.58 4.34
N LEU A 134 -12.52 1.58 4.66
CA LEU A 134 -11.08 1.75 4.70
C LEU A 134 -10.55 1.90 3.28
N ARG A 135 -9.62 2.82 3.07
CA ARG A 135 -8.89 2.99 1.82
C ARG A 135 -7.39 2.92 2.04
N ILE A 136 -6.74 2.26 1.08
CA ILE A 136 -5.29 2.20 0.98
C ILE A 136 -4.96 2.65 -0.44
N ARG A 137 -4.26 3.77 -0.56
CA ARG A 137 -3.76 4.27 -1.85
C ARG A 137 -2.26 4.11 -1.86
N THR A 138 -1.73 3.42 -2.86
CA THR A 138 -0.28 3.32 -3.06
C THR A 138 0.12 3.86 -4.43
N ALA A 139 1.36 4.33 -4.54
CA ALA A 139 1.94 4.73 -5.80
C ALA A 139 3.41 4.36 -5.87
N ILE A 140 3.82 3.85 -7.03
CA ILE A 140 5.22 3.63 -7.38
C ILE A 140 5.62 4.55 -8.54
N VAL A 141 6.85 5.05 -8.49
CA VAL A 141 7.45 5.90 -9.52
C VAL A 141 8.82 5.32 -9.89
N ALA A 142 9.07 5.17 -11.18
CA ALA A 142 10.41 4.94 -11.73
C ALA A 142 10.83 6.18 -12.52
N ARG A 143 12.07 6.65 -12.32
CA ARG A 143 12.65 7.82 -13.01
C ARG A 143 14.11 7.58 -13.40
N LYS A 144 14.52 8.12 -14.56
CA LYS A 144 15.92 8.25 -15.03
C LYS A 144 16.16 9.66 -15.58
N SER A 145 17.43 10.10 -15.67
CA SER A 145 17.77 11.47 -16.09
C SER A 145 17.27 11.86 -17.48
N SER A 146 17.35 10.97 -18.46
CA SER A 146 17.01 11.26 -19.85
C SER A 146 16.72 9.99 -20.67
N LEU A 147 16.20 10.16 -21.89
CA LEU A 147 16.03 9.08 -22.85
C LEU A 147 17.36 8.53 -23.41
N LYS A 148 18.49 9.23 -23.18
CA LYS A 148 19.83 8.78 -23.60
C LYS A 148 20.40 7.70 -22.70
N VAL A 149 19.96 7.64 -21.43
CA VAL A 149 20.31 6.56 -20.51
C VAL A 149 19.59 5.30 -21.00
N LYS A 150 20.36 4.30 -21.42
CA LYS A 150 19.84 3.04 -21.96
C LYS A 150 19.16 2.23 -20.88
N ASP A 151 19.84 2.08 -19.75
CA ASP A 151 19.34 1.34 -18.60
C ASP A 151 18.00 1.92 -18.10
N GLU A 152 17.14 1.04 -17.64
CA GLU A 152 15.78 1.37 -17.22
C GLU A 152 15.69 1.24 -15.70
N THR A 153 15.18 2.28 -15.04
CA THR A 153 14.80 2.22 -13.63
C THR A 153 13.53 1.40 -13.52
N GLN A 154 13.48 0.45 -12.60
CA GLN A 154 12.36 -0.45 -12.39
C GLN A 154 12.03 -0.55 -10.90
N ILE A 155 10.73 -0.58 -10.60
CA ILE A 155 10.19 -0.94 -9.28
C ILE A 155 8.99 -1.83 -9.51
N ALA A 156 8.92 -2.95 -8.80
CA ALA A 156 7.74 -3.78 -8.71
C ALA A 156 7.38 -4.02 -7.25
N ILE A 157 6.08 -4.11 -6.99
CA ILE A 157 5.50 -4.65 -5.76
C ILE A 157 4.80 -5.94 -6.19
N ASP A 158 5.17 -7.08 -5.62
CA ASP A 158 4.71 -8.42 -6.02
C ASP A 158 3.64 -8.97 -5.08
N SER A 159 3.87 -8.89 -3.77
CA SER A 159 2.84 -9.02 -2.73
C SER A 159 2.74 -7.77 -1.86
N ALA A 160 1.54 -7.56 -1.32
CA ALA A 160 1.36 -6.84 -0.08
C ALA A 160 0.80 -7.85 0.92
N ASP A 161 1.51 -8.06 2.01
CA ASP A 161 1.14 -8.99 3.05
C ASP A 161 0.81 -8.18 4.30
N VAL A 162 -0.47 -7.95 4.54
CA VAL A 162 -0.92 -7.44 5.84
C VAL A 162 -0.96 -8.65 6.79
N THR A 163 0.22 -9.03 7.29
CA THR A 163 0.39 -10.08 8.30
C THR A 163 0.15 -9.54 9.69
N THR A 164 -0.60 -10.29 10.50
CA THR A 164 -0.82 -9.97 11.92
C THR A 164 -0.82 -11.27 12.73
N ASP A 165 0.29 -11.54 13.43
CA ASP A 165 0.57 -12.82 14.09
C ASP A 165 -0.25 -13.09 15.38
N GLN A 166 -1.18 -12.20 15.73
CA GLN A 166 -2.05 -12.31 16.92
C GLN A 166 -3.49 -11.87 16.58
N GLY A 167 -3.99 -12.34 15.43
CA GLY A 167 -5.20 -11.80 14.82
C GLY A 167 -5.03 -10.33 14.43
N PHE A 168 -6.11 -9.65 14.05
CA PHE A 168 -6.21 -8.21 14.25
C PHE A 168 -6.12 -7.93 15.77
N HIS A 169 -4.90 -7.74 16.28
CA HIS A 169 -4.64 -6.51 17.02
C HIS A 169 -4.44 -5.40 15.97
N PHE A 170 -5.46 -4.78 15.41
CA PHE A 170 -6.40 -3.96 16.17
C PHE A 170 -6.06 -3.84 17.66
N ASP A 171 -5.06 -2.99 17.96
CA ASP A 171 -5.41 -1.86 18.82
C ASP A 171 -6.42 -0.97 18.06
N ILE A 172 -7.62 -1.53 17.86
CA ILE A 172 -8.81 -0.80 18.23
C ILE A 172 -8.55 -0.48 19.69
N THR A 173 -8.04 0.72 19.96
CA THR A 173 -8.41 1.34 21.21
C THR A 173 -9.93 1.41 21.15
N TYR A 174 -10.56 0.55 21.95
CA TYR A 174 -11.97 0.61 22.24
C TYR A 174 -12.18 1.86 23.09
N GLN A 175 -12.01 3.04 22.49
CA GLN A 175 -12.56 4.26 23.04
C GLN A 175 -14.08 4.04 23.08
N PRO A 176 -14.70 4.12 24.27
CA PRO A 176 -16.14 4.21 24.35
C PRO A 176 -16.61 5.42 23.55
N CYS A 177 -17.62 5.19 22.73
CA CYS A 177 -18.63 6.19 22.44
C CYS A 177 -19.44 6.43 23.73
#